data_AF-A0A349EAI9-F1
#
_entry.id   AF-A0A349EAI9-F1
#
_cell.length_a   1.000
_cell.length_b   1.000
_cell.length_c   1.000
_cell.angle_alpha   90.00
_cell.angle_beta   90.00
_cell.angle_gamma   90.00
#
_symmetry.space_group_name_H-M   'P 1'
#
loop_
_entity.id
_entity.type
_entity.pdbx_description
1 polymer ?
#
loop_
_entity_poly.entity_id
_entity_poly.type
_entity_poly.pdbx_seq_one_letter_code
_entity_poly.pdbx_strand_id
1 'polypeptide(L)'
;MTIIRSSHELRVSAPAPAAGIPDCEVWLASMSDSGWRVLTDFRNWNNWIPGIQSVQQADQEPPARGTLLKVSNGVTEVICSIDSWDPPRNLQ
;
A
#
# COMPACT_ATOMS: atom_id res chain seq x y z
N MET A 1 -4.28 7.12 37.61
CA MET A 1 -4.37 7.42 36.16
C MET A 1 -4.20 6.12 35.42
N THR A 2 -5.26 5.58 34.82
CA THR A 2 -5.26 4.27 34.19
C THR A 2 -5.52 4.45 32.71
N ILE A 3 -4.52 4.18 31.87
CA ILE A 3 -4.62 4.31 30.42
C ILE A 3 -5.35 3.07 29.91
N ILE A 4 -6.60 3.24 29.50
CA ILE A 4 -7.38 2.19 28.82
C ILE A 4 -6.80 2.05 27.41
N ARG A 5 -6.02 0.99 27.17
CA ARG A 5 -5.60 0.59 25.83
C ARG A 5 -6.78 -0.08 25.14
N SER A 6 -7.44 0.65 24.26
CA SER A 6 -8.50 0.16 23.39
C SER A 6 -7.86 -0.57 22.20
N SER A 7 -7.73 -1.89 22.29
CA SER A 7 -7.35 -2.75 21.17
C SER A 7 -8.56 -2.91 20.23
N HIS A 8 -8.88 -1.87 19.47
CA HIS A 8 -9.72 -2.07 18.29
C HIS A 8 -8.85 -2.70 17.21
N GLU A 9 -8.83 -4.03 17.17
CA GLU A 9 -8.51 -4.76 15.95
C GLU A 9 -9.52 -4.29 14.90
N LEU A 10 -9.14 -3.33 14.06
CA LEU A 10 -9.79 -3.08 12.78
C LEU A 10 -9.53 -4.33 11.93
N ARG A 11 -10.28 -5.39 12.19
CA ARG A 11 -10.46 -6.48 11.25
C ARG A 11 -11.24 -5.88 10.10
N VAL A 12 -10.52 -5.27 9.17
CA VAL A 12 -10.99 -5.08 7.81
C VAL A 12 -11.27 -6.50 7.33
N SER A 13 -12.54 -6.91 7.45
CA SER A 13 -13.00 -8.14 6.86
C SER A 13 -12.82 -7.94 5.37
N ALA A 14 -11.73 -8.46 4.82
CA ALA A 14 -11.56 -8.54 3.39
C ALA A 14 -12.83 -9.23 2.86
N PRO A 15 -13.57 -8.61 1.93
CA PRO A 15 -14.69 -9.30 1.31
C PRO A 15 -14.13 -10.60 0.73
N ALA A 16 -14.78 -11.72 1.07
CA ALA A 16 -14.43 -13.02 0.50
C ALA A 16 -14.29 -12.86 -1.03
N PRO A 17 -13.27 -13.45 -1.66
CA PRO A 17 -13.07 -13.27 -3.08
C PRO A 17 -14.32 -13.79 -3.78
N ALA A 18 -15.09 -12.86 -4.36
CA ALA A 18 -16.21 -13.22 -5.21
C ALA A 18 -15.60 -14.07 -6.33
N ALA A 19 -16.04 -15.33 -6.41
CA ALA A 19 -15.64 -16.25 -7.47
C ALA A 19 -16.02 -15.64 -8.82
N GLY A 20 -15.08 -14.90 -9.43
CA GLY A 20 -15.38 -14.08 -10.59
C GLY A 20 -14.41 -12.95 -10.89
N ILE A 21 -13.13 -13.05 -10.51
CA ILE A 21 -12.09 -12.08 -10.94
C ILE A 21 -11.04 -12.74 -11.86
N PRO A 22 -11.40 -13.27 -13.04
CA PRO A 22 -10.40 -13.61 -14.05
C PRO A 22 -9.88 -12.36 -14.80
N ASP A 23 -10.64 -11.26 -14.83
CA ASP A 23 -10.33 -10.09 -15.67
C ASP A 23 -9.28 -9.14 -15.05
N CYS A 24 -9.36 -8.88 -13.73
CA CYS A 24 -8.40 -7.99 -13.08
C CYS A 24 -6.98 -8.59 -13.01
N GLU A 25 -6.85 -9.89 -12.80
CA GLU A 25 -5.54 -10.57 -12.75
C GLU A 25 -4.83 -10.52 -14.11
N VAL A 26 -5.57 -10.68 -15.20
CA VAL A 26 -5.02 -10.57 -16.57
C VAL A 26 -4.63 -9.12 -16.90
N TRP A 27 -5.44 -8.14 -16.47
CA TRP A 27 -5.14 -6.73 -16.66
C TRP A 27 -3.91 -6.28 -15.84
N LEU A 28 -3.80 -6.73 -14.59
CA LEU A 28 -2.64 -6.47 -13.72
C LEU A 28 -1.36 -7.12 -14.28
N ALA A 29 -1.45 -8.35 -14.80
CA ALA A 29 -0.32 -9.02 -15.45
C ALA A 29 0.15 -8.28 -16.72
N SER A 30 -0.76 -7.62 -17.45
CA SER A 30 -0.44 -6.83 -18.65
C SER A 30 0.22 -5.47 -18.34
N MET A 31 0.15 -5.00 -17.09
CA MET A 31 0.79 -3.74 -16.65
C MET A 31 2.28 -3.90 -16.28
N SER A 32 2.83 -5.10 -16.48
CA SER A 32 4.18 -5.59 -16.13
C SER A 32 5.07 -4.62 -15.35
N ASP A 33 5.74 -3.67 -16.02
CA ASP A 33 6.75 -2.82 -15.38
C ASP A 33 6.24 -1.38 -15.11
N SER A 34 5.41 -0.83 -15.98
CA SER A 34 4.93 0.55 -15.86
C SER A 34 3.90 0.72 -14.75
N GLY A 35 2.99 -0.24 -14.60
CA GLY A 35 2.01 -0.23 -13.52
C GLY A 35 2.68 -0.40 -12.16
N TRP A 36 3.69 -1.26 -12.07
CA TRP A 36 4.44 -1.41 -10.83
C TRP A 36 5.15 -0.11 -10.44
N ARG A 37 5.83 0.56 -11.38
CA ARG A 37 6.46 1.87 -11.09
C ARG A 37 5.46 2.89 -10.56
N VAL A 38 4.27 2.97 -11.16
CA VAL A 38 3.19 3.86 -10.67
C VAL A 38 2.72 3.45 -9.28
N LEU A 39 2.49 2.16 -9.03
CA LEU A 39 2.02 1.68 -7.73
C LEU A 39 3.06 1.90 -6.61
N THR A 40 4.35 1.79 -6.92
CA THR A 40 5.45 2.03 -5.96
C THR A 40 5.87 3.47 -5.82
N ASP A 41 5.34 4.37 -6.64
CA ASP A 41 5.66 5.79 -6.57
C ASP A 41 4.85 6.47 -5.46
N PHE A 42 5.18 6.11 -4.23
CA PHE A 42 4.46 6.54 -3.02
C PHE A 42 4.35 8.06 -2.91
N ARG A 43 5.37 8.79 -3.39
CA ARG A 43 5.40 10.26 -3.35
C ARG A 43 4.26 10.90 -4.15
N ASN A 44 3.75 10.20 -5.16
CA ASN A 44 2.69 10.69 -6.03
C ASN A 44 1.31 10.10 -5.72
N TRP A 45 1.19 9.27 -4.67
CA TRP A 45 -0.10 8.68 -4.27
C TRP A 45 -1.18 9.71 -3.96
N ASN A 46 -0.81 10.88 -3.43
CA ASN A 46 -1.75 11.97 -3.17
C ASN A 46 -2.44 12.52 -4.43
N ASN A 47 -1.83 12.34 -5.60
CA ASN A 47 -2.39 12.77 -6.88
C ASN A 47 -3.39 11.75 -7.44
N TRP A 48 -3.36 10.50 -6.97
CA TRP A 48 -4.11 9.39 -7.56
C TRP A 48 -5.13 8.77 -6.60
N ILE A 49 -4.87 8.82 -5.30
CA ILE A 49 -5.68 8.18 -4.25
C ILE A 49 -6.39 9.27 -3.44
N PRO A 50 -7.72 9.43 -3.60
CA PRO A 50 -8.48 10.40 -2.84
C PRO A 50 -8.33 10.20 -1.34
N GLY A 51 -8.17 11.30 -0.60
CA GLY A 51 -8.03 11.28 0.85
C GLY A 51 -6.62 10.97 1.35
N ILE A 52 -5.66 10.63 0.47
CA ILE A 52 -4.24 10.64 0.82
C ILE A 52 -3.69 12.04 0.55
N GLN A 53 -3.10 12.67 1.56
CA GLN A 53 -2.45 13.96 1.40
C GLN A 53 -0.95 13.80 1.18
N SER A 54 -0.32 12.85 1.86
CA SER A 54 1.10 12.55 1.66
C SER A 54 1.43 11.11 2.04
N VAL A 55 2.44 10.58 1.38
CA VAL A 55 3.10 9.34 1.77
C VAL A 55 4.59 9.59 1.80
N GLN A 56 5.24 9.21 2.90
CA GLN A 56 6.69 9.23 3.02
C GLN A 56 7.18 7.82 3.27
N GLN A 57 8.15 7.39 2.49
CA GLN A 57 8.94 6.21 2.82
C GLN A 57 9.86 6.59 3.98
N ALA A 58 9.72 5.90 5.11
CA ALA A 58 10.50 6.18 6.32
C ALA A 58 11.92 5.62 6.23
N ASP A 59 12.14 4.63 5.36
CA ASP A 59 13.42 3.96 5.13
C ASP A 59 14.14 4.43 3.84
N GLN A 60 15.28 3.81 3.52
CA GLN A 60 16.04 4.06 2.29
C GLN A 60 15.32 3.51 1.05
N GLU A 61 15.41 4.22 -0.07
CA GLU A 61 15.03 3.76 -1.41
C GLU A 61 16.10 2.80 -1.97
N PRO A 62 15.74 1.79 -2.80
CA PRO A 62 14.41 1.47 -3.31
C PRO A 62 13.54 0.70 -2.28
N PRO A 63 12.20 0.76 -2.40
CA PRO A 63 11.30 0.02 -1.52
C PRO A 63 11.44 -1.50 -1.67
N ALA A 64 11.23 -2.20 -0.56
CA ALA A 64 11.28 -3.66 -0.46
C ALA A 64 10.29 -4.17 0.59
N ARG A 65 10.22 -5.49 0.75
CA ARG A 65 9.51 -6.10 1.86
C ARG A 65 10.03 -5.54 3.20
N GLY A 66 9.13 -5.14 4.07
CA GLY A 66 9.42 -4.54 5.37
C GLY A 66 9.58 -3.03 5.35
N THR A 67 9.66 -2.39 4.18
CA THR A 67 9.71 -0.93 4.08
C THR A 67 8.52 -0.30 4.79
N LEU A 68 8.80 0.69 5.64
CA LEU A 68 7.83 1.46 6.37
C LEU A 68 7.37 2.68 5.55
N LEU A 69 6.06 2.78 5.38
CA LEU A 69 5.38 3.91 4.74
C LEU A 69 4.60 4.67 5.80
N LYS A 70 4.78 5.97 5.79
CA LYS A 70 4.11 6.92 6.65
C LYS A 70 3.06 7.65 5.83
N VAL A 71 1.81 7.28 5.99
CA VAL A 71 0.67 7.78 5.21
C VAL A 71 -0.12 8.78 6.04
N SER A 72 -0.40 9.94 5.47
CA SER A 72 -1.21 10.98 6.09
C SER A 72 -2.37 11.40 5.19
N ASN A 73 -3.53 11.62 5.81
CA ASN A 73 -4.70 12.24 5.18
C ASN A 73 -4.90 13.71 5.63
N GLY A 74 -3.92 14.28 6.34
CA GLY A 74 -3.97 15.64 6.88
C GLY A 74 -4.63 15.79 8.25
N VAL A 75 -5.28 14.74 8.75
CA VAL A 75 -5.88 14.72 10.10
C VAL A 75 -5.21 13.65 10.96
N THR A 76 -4.97 12.48 10.37
CA THR A 76 -4.38 11.32 11.00
C THR A 76 -3.20 10.82 10.20
N GLU A 77 -2.27 10.23 10.92
CA GLU A 77 -1.04 9.68 10.37
C GLU A 77 -0.92 8.22 10.81
N VAL A 78 -0.64 7.34 9.84
CA VAL A 78 -0.50 5.91 10.07
C VAL A 78 0.83 5.45 9.50
N ILE A 79 1.51 4.59 10.24
CA ILE A 79 2.72 3.90 9.77
C ILE A 79 2.31 2.47 9.41
N CYS A 80 2.56 2.07 8.16
CA CYS A 80 2.34 0.72 7.66
C CYS A 80 3.64 0.14 7.09
N SER A 81 3.74 -1.19 7.06
CA SER A 81 4.87 -1.92 6.48
C SER A 81 4.44 -2.70 5.25
N ILE A 82 5.29 -2.77 4.24
CA ILE A 82 5.08 -3.64 3.08
C ILE A 82 5.27 -5.10 3.49
N ASP A 83 4.18 -5.88 3.57
CA ASP A 83 4.25 -7.28 4.00
C ASP A 83 4.81 -8.22 2.91
N SER A 84 4.47 -7.96 1.65
CA SER A 84 4.87 -8.76 0.49
C SER A 84 5.37 -7.85 -0.63
N TRP A 85 6.49 -8.23 -1.26
CA TRP A 85 7.12 -7.46 -2.32
C TRP A 85 7.71 -8.39 -3.38
N ASP A 86 7.07 -8.46 -4.54
CA ASP A 86 7.47 -9.29 -5.67
C ASP A 86 7.36 -8.49 -6.98
N PRO A 87 8.30 -7.57 -7.24
CA PRO A 87 8.32 -6.79 -8.47
C PRO A 87 8.75 -7.67 -9.66
N PRO A 88 8.36 -7.32 -10.89
CA PRO A 88 8.81 -8.00 -12.09
C PRO A 88 10.33 -8.02 -12.14
N ARG A 89 10.87 -9.09 -12.75
CA ARG A 89 12.32 -9.34 -12.84
C ARG A 89 13.12 -8.19 -13.45
N ASN A 90 12.49 -7.31 -14.23
CA ASN A 90 13.14 -6.16 -14.86
C ASN A 90 13.29 -4.93 -13.91
N LEU A 91 12.65 -4.96 -12.74
CA LEU A 91 12.66 -3.89 -11.73
C LEU A 91 13.41 -4.26 -10.45
N GLN A 92 14.02 -5.46 -10.40
CA GLN A 92 14.93 -5.90 -9.34
C GLN A 92 16.31 -5.26 -9.49
#